data_AF-T0LD51-F1
#
_entry.id   AF-T0LD51-F1
#
_cell.length_a   1.000
_cell.length_b   1.000
_cell.length_c   1.000
_cell.angle_alpha   90.00
_cell.angle_beta   90.00
_cell.angle_gamma   90.00
#
_symmetry.space_group_name_H-M   'P 1'
#
loop_
_entity.id
_entity.type
_entity.pdbx_description
1 polymer ?
#
loop_
_entity_poly.entity_id
_entity_poly.type
_entity_poly.pdbx_seq_one_letter_code
_entity_poly.pdbx_strand_id
1 'polypeptide(L)'
;MEDRSKLLKELQSRILDKVYGSQDMHFLFQSQQEVDEYFRSKVPRINDEASYEKAALHFLWIDPFKNRVNSPYPYAEVAVSDLNEKLINEDIIVSAYIRGTVWTHVDHYPAIRRIFQSEIKLDQELSKVMDSCRDLTFAEIRKETGIEDSRLKEDLSRLEASYLVRRHLRDGIIIYRLNDLYLEDVDIQSALRMAILLVIGSLGPLTGDELSIRLPVSNDLLQPVLDSLVNDGTLVYDYITPVFAKQYIRRSDIDEMTGKGEINDLQARVMNFSLPVADAGEYFEKYGYAYDISSILSRGAMVTPSDLEKLIEDNRVIRGRFMKARNGYVASWLARALFTLRYEKANDEESRIFSIIRSGPVSEKDLVSRTGNPLKIVRQALRNLEFRLAISRDDYGNFVPLFGIGQEGDRAEAIRLLTEKFGPISRQEIGRNFWLDPDAAIREAGLRAVFIRNDMYYGAKKFSISSGTSALVPVTDPLEIYLGKKYLREIDYNWIVVEDGIETASLSMLLRGNILWVSNIYGTVGNPEGLMQSMRHYASAVGSEIIFVEHPPEVLIKPFEDAGFKVSRKSLILGDAEIVDLTEDDLFNYAIMNA
;
A
#
# COMPACT_ATOMS: atom_id res chain seq x y z
N MET A 1 -16.73 36.78 18.27
CA MET A 1 -15.47 36.10 18.70
C MET A 1 -14.95 35.17 17.60
N GLU A 2 -15.82 34.46 16.85
CA GLU A 2 -15.42 33.61 15.72
C GLU A 2 -14.66 34.34 14.60
N ASP A 3 -15.07 35.55 14.21
CA ASP A 3 -14.40 36.30 13.13
C ASP A 3 -12.96 36.71 13.47
N ARG A 4 -12.64 36.94 14.75
CA ARG A 4 -11.27 37.28 15.17
C ARG A 4 -10.34 36.07 15.15
N SER A 5 -10.85 34.87 15.45
CA SER A 5 -10.08 33.62 15.37
C SER A 5 -9.82 33.20 13.93
N LYS A 6 -10.75 33.48 13.00
CA LYS A 6 -10.58 33.26 11.56
C LYS A 6 -9.53 34.20 10.96
N LEU A 7 -9.60 35.48 11.31
CA LEU A 7 -8.62 36.50 10.91
C LEU A 7 -7.21 36.20 11.46
N LEU A 8 -7.09 35.71 12.69
CA LEU A 8 -5.81 35.29 13.27
C LEU A 8 -5.19 34.09 12.54
N LYS A 9 -6.02 33.10 12.15
CA LYS A 9 -5.55 31.96 11.34
C LYS A 9 -5.12 32.38 9.93
N GLU A 10 -5.85 33.30 9.28
CA GLU A 10 -5.48 33.84 7.98
C GLU A 10 -4.22 34.72 8.03
N LEU A 11 -4.04 35.50 9.10
CA LEU A 11 -2.82 36.28 9.33
C LEU A 11 -1.61 35.39 9.64
N GLN A 12 -1.79 34.34 10.44
CA GLN A 12 -0.75 33.34 10.68
C GLN A 12 -0.37 32.63 9.37
N SER A 13 -1.35 32.19 8.56
CA SER A 13 -1.10 31.58 7.25
C SER A 13 -0.33 32.50 6.30
N ARG A 14 -0.70 33.78 6.19
CA ARG A 14 -0.01 34.74 5.29
C ARG A 14 1.38 35.16 5.78
N ILE A 15 1.62 35.21 7.09
CA ILE A 15 2.93 35.51 7.65
C ILE A 15 3.86 34.29 7.46
N LEU A 16 3.33 33.08 7.59
CA LEU A 16 4.07 31.82 7.43
C LEU A 16 4.47 31.56 5.97
N ASP A 17 3.58 31.79 5.00
CA ASP A 17 3.89 31.71 3.55
C ASP A 17 5.06 32.64 3.16
N LYS A 18 5.15 33.80 3.82
CA LYS A 18 6.16 34.82 3.52
C LYS A 18 7.51 34.56 4.17
N VAL A 19 7.56 33.74 5.22
CA VAL A 19 8.79 33.40 5.96
C VAL A 19 9.39 32.07 5.48
N TYR A 20 8.57 31.12 5.03
CA TYR A 20 9.00 29.76 4.70
C TYR A 20 8.85 29.36 3.23
N GLY A 21 8.49 30.28 2.32
CA GLY A 21 8.30 30.03 0.88
C GLY A 21 9.53 29.55 0.08
N SER A 22 10.53 28.97 0.73
CA SER A 22 11.74 28.37 0.13
C SER A 22 11.99 26.91 0.54
N GLN A 23 11.15 26.29 1.38
CA GLN A 23 11.21 24.85 1.67
C GLN A 23 9.85 24.20 1.43
N ASP A 24 9.76 23.36 0.40
CA ASP A 24 8.58 22.54 0.10
C ASP A 24 8.33 21.54 1.24
N MET A 25 7.44 21.89 2.18
CA MET A 25 6.98 20.98 3.23
C MET A 25 5.86 20.08 2.70
N HIS A 26 6.12 18.79 2.61
CA HIS A 26 5.13 17.79 2.20
C HIS A 26 4.47 17.15 3.43
N PHE A 27 3.17 17.38 3.62
CA PHE A 27 2.38 16.73 4.68
C PHE A 27 1.93 15.33 4.26
N LEU A 28 2.01 14.35 5.17
CA LEU A 28 1.56 12.99 4.90
C LEU A 28 0.04 12.91 4.68
N PHE A 29 -0.73 13.64 5.49
CA PHE A 29 -2.18 13.80 5.37
C PHE A 29 -2.51 15.28 5.19
N GLN A 30 -3.39 15.59 4.23
CA GLN A 30 -3.80 16.95 3.92
C GLN A 30 -4.93 17.46 4.82
N SER A 31 -5.66 16.55 5.49
CA SER A 31 -6.80 16.86 6.36
C SER A 31 -6.52 16.44 7.80
N GLN A 32 -6.41 17.42 8.71
CA GLN A 32 -6.35 17.15 10.15
C GLN A 32 -7.62 16.43 10.64
N GLN A 33 -8.77 16.81 10.09
CA GLN A 33 -10.06 16.31 10.55
C GLN A 33 -10.22 14.80 10.31
N GLU A 34 -9.76 14.30 9.16
CA GLU A 34 -9.80 12.86 8.85
C GLU A 34 -8.95 12.05 9.83
N VAL A 35 -7.78 12.58 10.20
CA VAL A 35 -6.89 11.96 11.18
C VAL A 35 -7.52 11.98 12.57
N ASP A 36 -8.12 13.09 12.99
CA ASP A 36 -8.83 13.19 14.27
C ASP A 36 -10.02 12.22 14.35
N GLU A 37 -10.76 12.05 13.26
CA GLU A 37 -11.87 11.10 13.14
C GLU A 37 -11.38 9.64 13.22
N TYR A 38 -10.26 9.32 12.58
CA TYR A 38 -9.62 8.02 12.68
C TYR A 38 -9.28 7.67 14.13
N PHE A 39 -8.55 8.52 14.85
CA PHE A 39 -8.17 8.24 16.25
C PHE A 39 -9.40 8.15 17.17
N ARG A 40 -10.44 8.95 16.93
CA ARG A 40 -11.72 8.80 17.67
C ARG A 40 -12.41 7.47 17.39
N SER A 41 -12.33 6.95 16.17
CA SER A 41 -12.96 5.68 15.78
C SER A 41 -12.30 4.45 16.42
N LYS A 42 -11.02 4.57 16.83
CA LYS A 42 -10.29 3.48 17.51
C LYS A 42 -10.76 3.20 18.93
N VAL A 43 -11.44 4.16 19.56
CA VAL A 43 -11.88 4.03 20.95
C VAL A 43 -13.10 3.10 21.00
N PRO A 44 -13.05 2.00 21.77
CA PRO A 44 -14.19 1.09 21.89
C PRO A 44 -15.46 1.79 22.38
N ARG A 45 -16.61 1.45 21.78
CA ARG A 45 -17.94 1.87 22.28
C ARG A 45 -18.27 1.12 23.57
N ILE A 46 -18.86 1.83 24.54
CA ILE A 46 -19.12 1.31 25.88
C ILE A 46 -20.61 1.02 26.05
N ASN A 47 -20.94 -0.27 26.10
CA ASN A 47 -22.30 -0.77 26.25
C ASN A 47 -22.48 -1.63 27.51
N ASP A 48 -21.38 -2.11 28.06
CA ASP A 48 -21.32 -3.01 29.21
C ASP A 48 -19.95 -2.87 29.90
N GLU A 49 -19.74 -3.64 30.96
CA GLU A 49 -18.50 -3.68 31.73
C GLU A 49 -17.28 -4.09 30.89
N ALA A 50 -17.40 -5.15 30.09
CA ALA A 50 -16.29 -5.69 29.30
C ALA A 50 -15.84 -4.72 28.20
N SER A 51 -16.78 -3.98 27.59
CA SER A 51 -16.47 -2.93 26.64
C SER A 51 -15.89 -1.68 27.31
N TYR A 52 -16.29 -1.38 28.54
CA TYR A 52 -15.64 -0.32 29.32
C TYR A 52 -14.20 -0.68 29.69
N GLU A 53 -13.94 -1.90 30.15
CA GLU A 53 -12.58 -2.39 30.42
C GLU A 53 -11.67 -2.20 29.19
N LYS A 54 -12.14 -2.60 28.00
CA LYS A 54 -11.41 -2.38 26.73
C LYS A 54 -11.15 -0.91 26.44
N ALA A 55 -12.12 -0.02 26.71
CA ALA A 55 -11.94 1.42 26.54
C ALA A 55 -10.94 2.00 27.56
N ALA A 56 -10.94 1.51 28.81
CA ALA A 56 -9.97 1.89 29.82
C ALA A 56 -8.55 1.42 29.45
N LEU A 57 -8.43 0.22 28.89
CA LEU A 57 -7.17 -0.35 28.37
C LEU A 57 -6.65 0.40 27.13
N HIS A 58 -7.49 1.12 26.41
CA HIS A 58 -7.06 1.89 25.24
C HIS A 58 -6.21 3.12 25.62
N PHE A 59 -6.50 3.75 26.75
CA PHE A 59 -5.80 4.95 27.21
C PHE A 59 -4.79 4.62 28.30
N LEU A 60 -3.68 5.35 28.35
CA LEU A 60 -2.72 5.22 29.45
C LEU A 60 -3.36 5.60 30.80
N TRP A 61 -4.22 6.61 30.82
CA TRP A 61 -5.10 6.92 31.95
C TRP A 61 -6.39 7.58 31.46
N ILE A 62 -7.42 7.47 32.28
CA ILE A 62 -8.77 7.97 32.04
C ILE A 62 -9.24 8.92 33.14
N ASP A 63 -10.28 9.69 32.84
CA ASP A 63 -11.06 10.45 33.81
C ASP A 63 -12.48 9.87 33.88
N PRO A 64 -12.79 8.97 34.83
CA PRO A 64 -14.09 8.31 34.90
C PRO A 64 -15.22 9.28 35.30
N PHE A 65 -14.90 10.46 35.83
CA PHE A 65 -15.88 11.36 36.45
C PHE A 65 -16.14 12.66 35.67
N LYS A 66 -15.33 12.96 34.65
CA LYS A 66 -15.49 14.18 33.84
C LYS A 66 -15.57 13.87 32.36
N ASN A 67 -16.43 14.58 31.65
CA ASN A 67 -16.55 14.47 30.19
C ASN A 67 -15.30 15.06 29.49
N ARG A 68 -14.38 14.19 29.10
CA ARG A 68 -13.11 14.47 28.40
C ARG A 68 -12.87 13.42 27.31
N VAL A 69 -11.89 13.66 26.43
CA VAL A 69 -11.53 12.72 25.35
C VAL A 69 -11.13 11.34 25.89
N ASN A 70 -10.40 11.30 27.00
CA ASN A 70 -10.01 10.06 27.70
C ASN A 70 -11.00 9.70 28.82
N SER A 71 -12.29 9.99 28.64
CA SER A 71 -13.34 9.61 29.59
C SER A 71 -14.28 8.62 28.92
N PRO A 72 -15.05 7.83 29.68
CA PRO A 72 -16.07 6.94 29.13
C PRO A 72 -17.25 7.68 28.47
N TYR A 73 -17.56 8.91 28.91
CA TYR A 73 -18.80 9.61 28.52
C TYR A 73 -19.00 9.84 27.01
N PRO A 74 -17.99 10.22 26.20
CA PRO A 74 -18.15 10.37 24.75
C PRO A 74 -18.45 9.07 23.99
N TYR A 75 -18.17 7.92 24.61
CA TYR A 75 -18.20 6.61 23.96
C TYR A 75 -19.26 5.67 24.53
N ALA A 76 -19.94 6.08 25.60
CA ALA A 76 -20.95 5.28 26.28
C ALA A 76 -22.35 5.45 25.69
N GLU A 77 -23.05 4.33 25.51
CA GLU A 77 -24.48 4.27 25.18
C GLU A 77 -25.35 3.99 26.41
N VAL A 78 -24.71 3.77 27.56
CA VAL A 78 -25.32 3.43 28.85
C VAL A 78 -24.92 4.41 29.97
N ALA A 79 -25.62 4.36 31.10
CA ALA A 79 -25.25 5.14 32.28
C ALA A 79 -23.92 4.63 32.87
N VAL A 80 -22.96 5.54 33.03
CA VAL A 80 -21.57 5.18 33.35
C VAL A 80 -21.29 5.17 34.87
N SER A 81 -22.11 5.83 35.69
CA SER A 81 -21.88 5.95 37.15
C SER A 81 -21.70 4.60 37.83
N ASP A 82 -22.60 3.67 37.53
CA ASP A 82 -22.67 2.38 38.20
C ASP A 82 -21.54 1.46 37.70
N LEU A 83 -21.16 1.61 36.43
CA LEU A 83 -20.01 0.91 35.86
C LEU A 83 -18.70 1.44 36.44
N ASN A 84 -18.54 2.76 36.60
CA ASN A 84 -17.35 3.34 37.23
C ASN A 84 -17.10 2.75 38.61
N GLU A 85 -18.15 2.73 39.45
CA GLU A 85 -18.05 2.19 40.80
C GLU A 85 -17.72 0.70 40.78
N LYS A 86 -18.35 -0.07 39.89
CA LYS A 86 -18.07 -1.50 39.74
C LYS A 86 -16.61 -1.78 39.33
N LEU A 87 -16.13 -1.19 38.23
CA LEU A 87 -14.77 -1.44 37.74
C LEU A 87 -13.69 -0.93 38.71
N ILE A 88 -13.97 0.13 39.49
CA ILE A 88 -13.06 0.60 40.54
C ILE A 88 -13.05 -0.37 41.72
N ASN A 89 -14.22 -0.88 42.13
CA ASN A 89 -14.33 -1.80 43.25
C ASN A 89 -13.77 -3.21 42.95
N GLU A 90 -13.74 -3.59 41.68
CA GLU A 90 -13.13 -4.84 41.20
C GLU A 90 -11.64 -4.69 40.86
N ASP A 91 -11.03 -3.53 41.17
CA ASP A 91 -9.63 -3.22 40.90
C ASP A 91 -9.22 -3.34 39.41
N ILE A 92 -10.19 -3.27 38.49
CA ILE A 92 -9.93 -3.18 37.04
C ILE A 92 -9.43 -1.77 36.70
N ILE A 93 -10.07 -0.75 37.27
CA ILE A 93 -9.66 0.65 37.16
C ILE A 93 -9.15 1.13 38.52
N VAL A 94 -7.88 1.51 38.58
CA VAL A 94 -7.20 1.87 39.82
C VAL A 94 -6.69 3.31 39.78
N SER A 95 -6.63 3.98 40.93
CA SER A 95 -6.11 5.35 40.99
C SER A 95 -4.58 5.36 40.90
N ALA A 96 -4.00 6.26 40.12
CA ALA A 96 -2.57 6.49 40.03
C ALA A 96 -2.23 7.99 40.20
N TYR A 97 -0.96 8.30 40.48
CA TYR A 97 -0.51 9.67 40.69
C TYR A 97 0.59 10.05 39.70
N ILE A 98 0.34 11.13 38.93
CA ILE A 98 1.28 11.64 37.92
C ILE A 98 1.67 13.09 38.25
N ARG A 99 0.77 14.04 37.97
CA ARG A 99 0.83 15.44 38.45
C ARG A 99 -0.33 15.76 39.41
N GLY A 100 -1.00 14.71 39.85
CA GLY A 100 -2.30 14.70 40.48
C GLY A 100 -2.93 13.33 40.25
N THR A 101 -4.04 13.07 40.95
CA THR A 101 -4.75 11.80 40.86
C THR A 101 -5.40 11.64 39.48
N VAL A 102 -5.12 10.51 38.85
CA VAL A 102 -5.76 10.00 37.64
C VAL A 102 -6.23 8.57 37.88
N TRP A 103 -6.96 7.98 36.95
CA TRP A 103 -7.38 6.58 37.01
C TRP A 103 -6.83 5.84 35.79
N THR A 104 -6.45 4.58 35.95
CA THR A 104 -5.85 3.79 34.87
C THR A 104 -6.32 2.34 34.95
N HIS A 105 -6.23 1.63 33.84
CA HIS A 105 -6.42 0.18 33.84
C HIS A 105 -5.30 -0.48 34.67
N VAL A 106 -5.64 -1.52 35.43
CA VAL A 106 -4.70 -2.22 36.31
C VAL A 106 -3.45 -2.72 35.58
N ASP A 107 -3.59 -3.20 34.34
CA ASP A 107 -2.46 -3.64 33.51
C ASP A 107 -1.44 -2.53 33.20
N HIS A 108 -1.84 -1.26 33.20
CA HIS A 108 -0.92 -0.14 32.97
C HIS A 108 -0.26 0.35 34.26
N TYR A 109 -0.82 -0.02 35.41
CA TYR A 109 -0.43 0.50 36.70
C TYR A 109 1.04 0.24 37.06
N PRO A 110 1.64 -0.95 36.82
CA PRO A 110 3.06 -1.18 37.11
C PRO A 110 3.99 -0.22 36.36
N ALA A 111 3.72 0.05 35.08
CA ALA A 111 4.53 0.97 34.28
C ALA A 111 4.36 2.42 34.73
N ILE A 112 3.13 2.86 35.00
CA ILE A 112 2.85 4.22 35.48
C ILE A 112 3.54 4.46 36.83
N ARG A 113 3.42 3.51 37.76
CA ARG A 113 4.16 3.55 39.03
C ARG A 113 5.66 3.65 38.78
N ARG A 114 6.22 2.79 37.93
CA ARG A 114 7.66 2.77 37.66
C ARG A 114 8.18 4.12 37.14
N ILE A 115 7.40 4.80 36.32
CA ILE A 115 7.74 6.10 35.71
C ILE A 115 7.59 7.26 36.70
N PHE A 116 6.51 7.28 37.50
CA PHE A 116 6.12 8.47 38.27
C PHE A 116 6.27 8.35 39.78
N GLN A 117 6.65 7.18 40.31
CA GLN A 117 6.84 6.99 41.73
C GLN A 117 7.91 7.95 42.27
N SER A 118 7.52 8.72 43.28
CA SER A 118 8.42 9.59 44.02
C SER A 118 8.96 8.87 45.25
N GLU A 119 10.26 9.03 45.51
CA GLU A 119 10.83 8.59 46.79
C GLU A 119 10.31 9.46 47.93
N ILE A 120 10.00 8.83 49.06
CA ILE A 120 9.53 9.53 50.25
C ILE A 120 10.20 8.97 51.50
N LYS A 121 10.52 9.87 52.42
CA LYS A 121 10.91 9.51 53.79
C LYS A 121 9.68 9.62 54.69
N LEU A 122 9.34 8.52 55.35
CA LEU A 122 8.23 8.47 56.29
C LEU A 122 8.69 9.04 57.64
N ASP A 123 8.16 10.21 58.00
CA ASP A 123 8.24 10.73 59.36
C ASP A 123 7.09 10.16 60.22
N GLN A 124 7.07 10.48 61.52
CA GLN A 124 6.09 9.94 62.46
C GLN A 124 4.65 10.38 62.12
N GLU A 125 4.45 11.62 61.67
CA GLU A 125 3.11 12.12 61.33
C GLU A 125 2.61 11.51 60.03
N LEU A 126 3.46 11.44 59.01
CA LEU A 126 3.13 10.83 57.73
C LEU A 126 2.84 9.34 57.86
N SER A 127 3.57 8.63 58.73
CA SER A 127 3.28 7.23 59.06
C SER A 127 1.90 7.08 59.70
N LYS A 128 1.53 8.01 60.61
CA LYS A 128 0.20 8.04 61.22
C LYS A 128 -0.93 8.24 60.19
N VAL A 129 -0.72 9.11 59.19
CA VAL A 129 -1.67 9.29 58.07
C VAL A 129 -1.78 8.02 57.24
N MET A 130 -0.65 7.42 56.87
CA MET A 130 -0.61 6.18 56.10
C MET A 130 -1.35 5.04 56.82
N ASP A 131 -1.09 4.85 58.11
CA ASP A 131 -1.74 3.84 58.94
C ASP A 131 -3.26 4.07 59.09
N SER A 132 -3.74 5.30 58.88
CA SER A 132 -5.17 5.63 58.91
C SER A 132 -5.87 5.38 57.56
N CYS A 133 -5.13 5.12 56.48
CA CYS A 133 -5.69 4.83 55.15
C CYS A 133 -6.23 3.40 55.08
N ARG A 134 -7.34 3.14 55.78
CA ARG A 134 -8.03 1.84 55.87
C ARG A 134 -9.48 1.96 55.39
N ASP A 135 -9.65 2.33 54.12
CA ASP A 135 -10.95 2.54 53.48
C ASP A 135 -11.76 3.70 54.14
N LEU A 136 -11.03 4.74 54.56
CA LEU A 136 -11.59 5.94 55.19
C LEU A 136 -11.65 7.12 54.23
N THR A 137 -12.67 7.95 54.38
CA THR A 137 -12.80 9.24 53.68
C THR A 137 -11.81 10.27 54.26
N PHE A 138 -11.56 11.34 53.51
CA PHE A 138 -10.72 12.46 53.98
C PHE A 138 -11.19 13.01 55.35
N ALA A 139 -12.50 13.15 55.55
CA ALA A 139 -13.07 13.67 56.79
C ALA A 139 -12.88 12.72 57.99
N GLU A 140 -12.93 11.40 57.74
CA GLU A 140 -12.70 10.37 58.75
C GLU A 140 -11.22 10.32 59.15
N ILE A 141 -10.31 10.32 58.16
CA ILE A 141 -8.85 10.36 58.42
C ILE A 141 -8.48 11.62 59.19
N ARG A 142 -9.06 12.77 58.83
CA ARG A 142 -8.86 14.02 59.57
C ARG A 142 -9.26 13.90 61.03
N LYS A 143 -10.43 13.33 61.29
CA LYS A 143 -10.96 13.16 62.66
C LYS A 143 -10.08 12.22 63.49
N GLU A 144 -9.55 11.16 62.89
CA GLU A 144 -8.70 10.18 63.57
C GLU A 144 -7.27 10.70 63.82
N THR A 145 -6.70 11.39 62.84
CA THR A 145 -5.32 11.88 62.92
C THR A 145 -5.20 13.19 63.70
N GLY A 146 -6.24 14.03 63.67
CA GLY A 146 -6.24 15.38 64.25
C GLY A 146 -5.45 16.41 63.43
N ILE A 147 -5.07 16.08 62.18
CA ILE A 147 -4.25 16.93 61.31
C ILE A 147 -5.14 17.97 60.61
N GLU A 148 -4.60 19.16 60.38
CA GLU A 148 -5.28 20.24 59.65
C GLU A 148 -5.52 19.87 58.17
N ASP A 149 -6.61 20.34 57.57
CA ASP A 149 -7.00 20.06 56.18
C ASP A 149 -5.87 20.28 55.16
N SER A 150 -5.16 21.41 55.25
CA SER A 150 -4.10 21.77 54.31
C SER A 150 -2.95 20.77 54.35
N ARG A 151 -2.54 20.40 55.57
CA ARG A 151 -1.46 19.46 55.82
C ARG A 151 -1.85 18.02 55.47
N LEU A 152 -3.05 17.58 55.85
CA LEU A 152 -3.55 16.25 55.51
C LEU A 152 -3.63 16.06 53.99
N LYS A 153 -4.05 17.09 53.25
CA LYS A 153 -4.10 17.05 51.78
C LYS A 153 -2.70 16.92 51.18
N GLU A 154 -1.72 17.63 51.73
CA GLU A 154 -0.31 17.52 51.32
C GLU A 154 0.23 16.11 51.59
N ASP A 155 0.03 15.58 52.81
CA ASP A 155 0.52 14.27 53.21
C ASP A 155 -0.12 13.13 52.42
N LEU A 156 -1.44 13.17 52.17
CA LEU A 156 -2.10 12.23 51.27
C LEU A 156 -1.58 12.33 49.84
N SER A 157 -1.36 13.54 49.32
CA SER A 157 -0.80 13.71 47.97
C SER A 157 0.61 13.13 47.86
N ARG A 158 1.42 13.27 48.92
CA ARG A 158 2.76 12.68 49.01
C ARG A 158 2.72 11.15 49.07
N LEU A 159 1.77 10.57 49.80
CA LEU A 159 1.57 9.11 49.89
C LEU A 159 1.02 8.51 48.59
N GLU A 160 0.13 9.23 47.88
CA GLU A 160 -0.33 8.86 46.54
C GLU A 160 0.83 8.92 45.53
N ALA A 161 1.66 9.97 45.57
CA ALA A 161 2.82 10.15 44.69
C ALA A 161 3.92 9.10 44.89
N SER A 162 4.05 8.54 46.10
CA SER A 162 4.96 7.42 46.40
C SER A 162 4.33 6.05 46.17
N TYR A 163 3.06 6.01 45.76
CA TYR A 163 2.28 4.79 45.51
C TYR A 163 2.14 3.91 46.76
N LEU A 164 2.13 4.51 47.96
CA LEU A 164 1.88 3.80 49.23
C LEU A 164 0.39 3.77 49.58
N VAL A 165 -0.38 4.73 49.07
CA VAL A 165 -1.82 4.85 49.25
C VAL A 165 -2.47 5.02 47.89
N ARG A 166 -3.66 4.44 47.72
CA ARG A 166 -4.51 4.60 46.55
C ARG A 166 -5.93 5.00 46.96
N ARG A 167 -6.66 5.58 46.03
CA ARG A 167 -8.07 5.90 46.17
C ARG A 167 -8.93 4.75 45.69
N HIS A 168 -10.10 4.66 46.30
CA HIS A 168 -11.15 3.70 45.97
C HIS A 168 -12.51 4.40 46.12
N LEU A 169 -13.59 3.71 45.79
CA LEU A 169 -14.95 4.20 45.99
C LEU A 169 -15.69 3.40 47.08
N ARG A 170 -16.58 4.10 47.80
CA ARG A 170 -17.60 3.52 48.68
C ARG A 170 -18.86 4.38 48.56
N ASP A 171 -19.91 3.84 47.96
CA ASP A 171 -21.18 4.52 47.73
C ASP A 171 -21.00 5.85 46.99
N GLY A 172 -20.18 5.84 45.94
CA GLY A 172 -19.82 7.03 45.15
C GLY A 172 -18.90 8.04 45.86
N ILE A 173 -18.44 7.77 47.08
CA ILE A 173 -17.53 8.63 47.84
C ILE A 173 -16.10 8.10 47.75
N ILE A 174 -15.13 9.01 47.57
CA ILE A 174 -13.70 8.68 47.56
C ILE A 174 -13.24 8.31 48.97
N ILE A 175 -12.63 7.13 49.07
CA ILE A 175 -11.93 6.64 50.26
C ILE A 175 -10.45 6.41 49.94
N TYR A 176 -9.61 6.35 50.97
CA TYR A 176 -8.17 6.09 50.88
C TYR A 176 -7.82 4.76 51.52
N ARG A 177 -6.99 3.98 50.82
CA ARG A 177 -6.53 2.67 51.29
C ARG A 177 -5.05 2.47 51.02
N LEU A 178 -4.39 1.68 51.86
CA LEU A 178 -3.03 1.22 51.60
C LEU A 178 -2.97 0.53 50.24
N ASN A 179 -1.90 0.78 49.50
CA ASN A 179 -1.72 0.14 48.21
C ASN A 179 -1.39 -1.34 48.39
N ASP A 180 -2.36 -2.18 48.03
CA ASP A 180 -2.38 -3.64 48.19
C ASP A 180 -2.25 -4.39 46.86
N LEU A 181 -2.06 -3.67 45.74
CA LEU A 181 -1.92 -4.28 44.42
C LEU A 181 -0.58 -5.04 44.33
N TYR A 182 -0.63 -6.28 43.85
CA TYR A 182 0.57 -7.06 43.52
C TYR A 182 1.14 -6.55 42.20
N LEU A 183 2.44 -6.26 42.17
CA LEU A 183 3.07 -5.58 41.04
C LEU A 183 4.28 -6.35 40.54
N GLU A 184 4.32 -6.55 39.23
CA GLU A 184 5.52 -6.99 38.54
C GLU A 184 6.52 -5.83 38.47
N ASP A 185 7.80 -6.14 38.69
CA ASP A 185 8.87 -5.18 38.48
C ASP A 185 9.10 -5.01 36.97
N VAL A 186 8.68 -3.86 36.45
CA VAL A 186 8.91 -3.47 35.06
C VAL A 186 10.14 -2.59 34.98
N ASP A 187 11.00 -2.81 33.99
CA ASP A 187 12.13 -1.93 33.75
C ASP A 187 11.66 -0.56 33.22
N ILE A 188 12.40 0.50 33.54
CA ILE A 188 11.98 1.87 33.22
C ILE A 188 11.89 2.12 31.71
N GLN A 189 12.71 1.44 30.90
CA GLN A 189 12.73 1.62 29.44
C GLN A 189 11.48 0.99 28.81
N SER A 190 11.12 -0.24 29.20
CA SER A 190 9.89 -0.89 28.76
C SER A 190 8.65 -0.15 29.24
N ALA A 191 8.65 0.34 30.48
CA ALA A 191 7.56 1.17 31.01
C ALA A 191 7.35 2.43 30.15
N LEU A 192 8.42 3.17 29.86
CA LEU A 192 8.37 4.36 29.01
C LEU A 192 7.94 4.01 27.58
N ARG A 193 8.47 2.94 26.99
CA ARG A 193 8.10 2.48 25.64
C ARG A 193 6.60 2.20 25.56
N MET A 194 6.05 1.46 26.52
CA MET A 194 4.61 1.18 26.60
C MET A 194 3.79 2.46 26.75
N ALA A 195 4.18 3.35 27.66
CA ALA A 195 3.48 4.60 27.91
C ALA A 195 3.45 5.52 26.67
N ILE A 196 4.60 5.70 26.00
CA ILE A 196 4.73 6.48 24.77
C ILE A 196 3.82 5.89 23.69
N LEU A 197 3.90 4.57 23.48
CA LEU A 197 3.09 3.91 22.47
C LEU A 197 1.61 4.10 22.76
N LEU A 198 1.13 3.86 23.99
CA LEU A 198 -0.28 4.05 24.34
C LEU A 198 -0.74 5.50 24.11
N VAL A 199 0.04 6.49 24.54
CA VAL A 199 -0.32 7.91 24.37
C VAL A 199 -0.40 8.28 22.89
N ILE A 200 0.60 7.92 22.08
CA ILE A 200 0.59 8.19 20.63
C ILE A 200 -0.51 7.38 19.93
N GLY A 201 -0.74 6.14 20.33
CA GLY A 201 -1.72 5.25 19.69
C GLY A 201 -3.18 5.61 19.97
N SER A 202 -3.44 6.31 21.08
CA SER A 202 -4.78 6.75 21.47
C SER A 202 -5.08 8.19 21.12
N LEU A 203 -4.06 9.05 21.05
CA LEU A 203 -4.22 10.51 20.92
C LEU A 203 -3.33 11.12 19.82
N GLY A 204 -2.73 10.28 18.96
CA GLY A 204 -1.86 10.69 17.86
C GLY A 204 -2.57 11.44 16.73
N PRO A 205 -1.80 11.97 15.77
CA PRO A 205 -0.36 12.26 15.81
C PRO A 205 -0.05 13.38 16.82
N LEU A 206 1.11 13.33 17.48
CA LEU A 206 1.51 14.31 18.52
C LEU A 206 2.89 14.91 18.26
N THR A 207 3.03 16.22 18.45
CA THR A 207 4.34 16.87 18.52
C THR A 207 5.11 16.46 19.79
N GLY A 208 6.43 16.68 19.81
CA GLY A 208 7.24 16.46 21.01
C GLY A 208 6.71 17.23 22.23
N ASP A 209 6.32 18.50 22.04
CA ASP A 209 5.78 19.34 23.12
C ASP A 209 4.44 18.80 23.66
N GLU A 210 3.53 18.39 22.78
CA GLU A 210 2.27 17.78 23.18
C GLU A 210 2.48 16.47 23.94
N LEU A 211 3.44 15.65 23.49
CA LEU A 211 3.79 14.40 24.16
C LEU A 211 4.38 14.68 25.55
N SER A 212 5.28 15.64 25.72
CA SER A 212 5.86 15.99 27.03
C SER A 212 4.84 16.63 27.98
N ILE A 213 3.79 17.29 27.46
CA ILE A 213 2.66 17.75 28.28
C ILE A 213 1.83 16.57 28.78
N ARG A 214 1.56 15.61 27.89
CA ARG A 214 0.73 14.43 28.19
C ARG A 214 1.47 13.47 29.10
N LEU A 215 2.72 13.13 28.79
CA LEU A 215 3.60 12.26 29.55
C LEU A 215 4.71 13.10 30.20
N PRO A 216 4.50 13.56 31.46
CA PRO A 216 5.35 14.58 32.07
C PRO A 216 6.65 14.03 32.66
N VAL A 217 7.47 13.45 31.79
CA VAL A 217 8.81 12.95 32.10
C VAL A 217 9.88 13.90 31.56
N SER A 218 11.11 13.82 32.08
CA SER A 218 12.21 14.63 31.54
C SER A 218 12.54 14.22 30.11
N ASN A 219 12.93 15.19 29.27
CA ASN A 219 13.34 14.91 27.90
C ASN A 219 14.56 13.97 27.83
N ASP A 220 15.43 14.00 28.84
CA ASP A 220 16.59 13.09 28.95
C ASP A 220 16.19 11.61 29.02
N LEU A 221 14.99 11.31 29.53
CA LEU A 221 14.43 9.95 29.56
C LEU A 221 13.53 9.67 28.35
N LEU A 222 12.78 10.68 27.89
CA LEU A 222 11.80 10.52 26.82
C LEU A 222 12.45 10.38 25.44
N GLN A 223 13.42 11.25 25.13
CA GLN A 223 13.99 11.36 23.78
C GLN A 223 14.73 10.08 23.35
N PRO A 224 15.56 9.43 24.18
CA PRO A 224 16.23 8.19 23.77
C PRO A 224 15.25 7.07 23.39
N VAL A 225 14.12 6.97 24.07
CA VAL A 225 13.08 5.97 23.78
C VAL A 225 12.35 6.30 22.50
N LEU A 226 12.03 7.58 22.26
CA LEU A 226 11.45 8.05 20.99
C LEU A 226 12.38 7.80 19.82
N ASP A 227 13.67 8.13 19.95
CA ASP A 227 14.67 7.90 18.92
C ASP A 227 14.80 6.40 18.63
N SER A 228 14.80 5.55 19.66
CA SER A 228 14.79 4.09 19.48
C SER A 228 13.56 3.60 18.74
N LEU A 229 12.37 4.13 19.06
CA LEU A 229 11.10 3.77 18.42
C LEU A 229 10.98 4.28 16.98
N VAL A 230 11.66 5.39 16.65
CA VAL A 230 11.75 5.87 15.27
C VAL A 230 12.77 5.05 14.48
N ASN A 231 13.92 4.73 15.07
CA ASN A 231 14.97 3.93 14.45
C ASN A 231 14.53 2.50 14.16
N ASP A 232 13.72 1.89 15.03
CA ASP A 232 13.16 0.55 14.81
C ASP A 232 11.91 0.53 13.90
N GLY A 233 11.45 1.70 13.45
CA GLY A 233 10.32 1.86 12.54
C GLY A 233 8.93 1.72 13.17
N THR A 234 8.84 1.57 14.50
CA THR A 234 7.54 1.53 15.22
C THR A 234 6.82 2.88 15.14
N LEU A 235 7.57 3.98 15.24
CA LEU A 235 7.09 5.35 15.10
C LEU A 235 7.66 6.00 13.85
N VAL A 236 6.90 6.93 13.28
CA VAL A 236 7.35 7.86 12.25
C VAL A 236 7.35 9.26 12.84
N TYR A 237 8.44 10.01 12.61
CA TYR A 237 8.58 11.41 13.06
C TYR A 237 8.75 12.34 11.86
N ASP A 238 7.65 12.95 11.43
CA ASP A 238 7.63 13.82 10.25
C ASP A 238 6.46 14.83 10.28
N TYR A 239 6.30 15.61 9.22
CA TYR A 239 5.13 16.46 9.02
C TYR A 239 3.90 15.60 8.63
N ILE A 240 3.21 15.08 9.64
CA ILE A 240 2.10 14.13 9.43
C ILE A 240 0.82 14.84 8.99
N THR A 241 0.43 15.90 9.68
CA THR A 241 -0.76 16.71 9.39
C THR A 241 -0.35 18.15 9.05
N PRO A 242 -1.28 19.03 8.59
CA PRO A 242 -1.00 20.45 8.29
C PRO A 242 -0.66 21.33 9.52
N VAL A 243 0.05 20.75 10.49
CA VAL A 243 0.69 21.42 11.62
C VAL A 243 2.15 21.64 11.23
N PHE A 244 2.64 22.87 11.31
CA PHE A 244 4.01 23.26 10.97
C PHE A 244 5.03 22.86 12.07
N ALA A 245 4.91 21.64 12.57
CA ALA A 245 5.84 20.99 13.49
C ALA A 245 5.82 19.49 13.20
N LYS A 246 6.97 18.83 13.30
CA LYS A 246 7.03 17.38 13.15
C LYS A 246 6.28 16.70 14.30
N GLN A 247 5.59 15.63 13.96
CA GLN A 247 4.76 14.85 14.86
C GLN A 247 5.20 13.39 14.84
N TYR A 248 5.02 12.73 15.97
CA TYR A 248 5.12 11.29 16.12
C TYR A 248 3.77 10.64 15.85
N ILE A 249 3.79 9.56 15.08
CA ILE A 249 2.65 8.68 14.84
C ILE A 249 3.13 7.23 14.74
N ARG A 250 2.31 6.26 15.13
CA ARG A 250 2.67 4.86 14.92
C ARG A 250 2.66 4.54 13.44
N ARG A 251 3.63 3.73 12.99
CA ARG A 251 3.66 3.24 11.61
C ARG A 251 2.40 2.46 11.27
N SER A 252 1.90 1.64 12.19
CA SER A 252 0.64 0.91 12.02
C SER A 252 -0.57 1.82 11.78
N ASP A 253 -0.60 3.01 12.40
CA ASP A 253 -1.69 3.97 12.24
C ASP A 253 -1.63 4.69 10.89
N ILE A 254 -0.42 5.06 10.44
CA ILE A 254 -0.23 5.51 9.05
C ILE A 254 -0.69 4.42 8.10
N ASP A 255 -0.28 3.19 8.37
CA ASP A 255 -0.58 2.06 7.51
C ASP A 255 -2.10 1.82 7.46
N GLU A 256 -2.83 1.86 8.57
CA GLU A 256 -4.30 1.72 8.58
C GLU A 256 -5.00 2.89 7.85
N MET A 257 -4.62 4.14 8.14
CA MET A 257 -5.22 5.33 7.51
C MET A 257 -4.88 5.47 6.02
N THR A 258 -3.71 4.99 5.60
CA THR A 258 -3.33 4.94 4.17
C THR A 258 -3.82 3.66 3.49
N GLY A 259 -4.51 2.78 4.22
CA GLY A 259 -5.08 1.54 3.73
C GLY A 259 -4.05 0.45 3.44
N LYS A 260 -2.87 0.44 4.06
CA LYS A 260 -1.81 -0.55 3.84
C LYS A 260 -2.17 -1.98 4.22
N GLY A 261 -3.21 -2.19 5.03
CA GLY A 261 -3.85 -3.51 5.18
C GLY A 261 -4.56 -3.99 3.89
N GLU A 262 -5.09 -3.07 3.09
CA GLU A 262 -5.76 -3.32 1.79
C GLU A 262 -4.82 -3.12 0.58
N ILE A 263 -3.74 -2.34 0.74
CA ILE A 263 -2.65 -2.23 -0.24
C ILE A 263 -1.98 -3.58 -0.44
N ASN A 264 -2.03 -4.49 0.54
CA ASN A 264 -1.58 -5.85 0.34
C ASN A 264 -2.36 -6.56 -0.78
N ASP A 265 -3.68 -6.42 -0.93
CA ASP A 265 -4.41 -7.11 -2.02
C ASP A 265 -4.16 -6.48 -3.41
N LEU A 266 -4.06 -5.13 -3.49
CA LEU A 266 -3.77 -4.44 -4.76
C LEU A 266 -2.30 -4.54 -5.18
N GLN A 267 -1.39 -4.72 -4.23
CA GLN A 267 0.02 -5.01 -4.49
C GLN A 267 0.20 -6.51 -4.76
N ALA A 268 -0.45 -7.38 -3.98
CA ALA A 268 -0.40 -8.83 -4.17
C ALA A 268 -1.05 -9.28 -5.48
N ARG A 269 -2.07 -8.59 -6.02
CA ARG A 269 -2.52 -8.87 -7.40
C ARG A 269 -1.40 -8.63 -8.41
N VAL A 270 -0.60 -7.57 -8.23
CA VAL A 270 0.54 -7.26 -9.11
C VAL A 270 1.62 -8.31 -8.90
N MET A 271 1.96 -8.67 -7.65
CA MET A 271 2.89 -9.76 -7.34
C MET A 271 2.45 -11.09 -7.95
N ASN A 272 1.17 -11.44 -7.86
CA ASN A 272 0.59 -12.64 -8.47
C ASN A 272 0.77 -12.65 -9.98
N PHE A 273 0.51 -11.50 -10.59
CA PHE A 273 0.64 -11.28 -12.01
C PHE A 273 2.11 -11.15 -12.44
N SER A 274 3.03 -10.90 -11.51
CA SER A 274 4.49 -10.91 -11.72
C SER A 274 5.09 -12.32 -11.75
N LEU A 275 4.45 -13.32 -11.14
CA LEU A 275 4.98 -14.69 -11.06
C LEU A 275 5.25 -15.30 -12.45
N PRO A 276 6.33 -16.10 -12.59
CA PRO A 276 6.67 -16.76 -13.86
C PRO A 276 5.63 -17.81 -14.27
N VAL A 277 5.73 -18.28 -15.51
CA VAL A 277 4.91 -19.34 -16.09
C VAL A 277 5.80 -20.35 -16.80
N ALA A 278 5.36 -21.62 -16.84
CA ALA A 278 6.15 -22.71 -17.40
C ALA A 278 6.16 -22.72 -18.94
N ASP A 279 5.02 -22.43 -19.57
CA ASP A 279 4.84 -22.50 -21.02
C ASP A 279 3.88 -21.44 -21.58
N ALA A 280 3.78 -21.36 -22.92
CA ALA A 280 2.90 -20.43 -23.60
C ALA A 280 1.40 -20.66 -23.29
N GLY A 281 0.99 -21.91 -23.05
CA GLY A 281 -0.39 -22.24 -22.70
C GLY A 281 -0.78 -21.66 -21.33
N GLU A 282 0.08 -21.84 -20.33
CA GLU A 282 -0.09 -21.23 -19.00
C GLU A 282 -0.05 -19.69 -19.09
N TYR A 283 0.82 -19.13 -19.93
CA TYR A 283 0.86 -17.69 -20.19
C TYR A 283 -0.51 -17.16 -20.63
N PHE A 284 -1.11 -17.74 -21.68
CA PHE A 284 -2.40 -17.25 -22.19
C PHE A 284 -3.57 -17.54 -21.24
N GLU A 285 -3.49 -18.59 -20.43
CA GLU A 285 -4.51 -18.88 -19.42
C GLU A 285 -4.50 -17.86 -18.27
N LYS A 286 -3.31 -17.37 -17.90
CA LYS A 286 -3.10 -16.40 -16.82
C LYS A 286 -3.26 -14.95 -17.27
N TYR A 287 -2.66 -14.59 -18.40
CA TYR A 287 -2.54 -13.19 -18.85
C TYR A 287 -3.53 -12.82 -19.96
N GLY A 288 -4.03 -13.81 -20.69
CA GLY A 288 -5.05 -13.63 -21.73
C GLY A 288 -4.56 -13.06 -23.06
N TYR A 289 -3.45 -12.31 -23.12
CA TYR A 289 -2.93 -11.77 -24.39
C TYR A 289 -1.43 -11.45 -24.34
N ALA A 290 -0.81 -11.36 -25.53
CA ALA A 290 0.54 -10.85 -25.74
C ALA A 290 0.59 -10.03 -27.03
N TYR A 291 1.25 -8.86 -27.03
CA TYR A 291 1.50 -8.13 -28.28
C TYR A 291 2.67 -8.72 -29.08
N ASP A 292 3.64 -9.28 -28.36
CA ASP A 292 4.85 -9.84 -28.93
C ASP A 292 5.36 -11.01 -28.07
N ILE A 293 6.16 -11.88 -28.69
CA ILE A 293 6.75 -13.05 -28.03
C ILE A 293 7.66 -12.65 -26.86
N SER A 294 8.28 -11.45 -26.89
CA SER A 294 9.14 -10.96 -25.81
C SER A 294 8.42 -10.94 -24.46
N SER A 295 7.11 -10.63 -24.43
CA SER A 295 6.31 -10.65 -23.20
C SER A 295 6.11 -12.06 -22.66
N ILE A 296 6.15 -13.09 -23.52
CA ILE A 296 6.01 -14.48 -23.11
C ILE A 296 7.36 -14.98 -22.55
N LEU A 297 8.45 -14.71 -23.29
CA LEU A 297 9.81 -15.11 -22.89
C LEU A 297 10.28 -14.41 -21.61
N SER A 298 9.84 -13.17 -21.35
CA SER A 298 10.18 -12.46 -20.11
C SER A 298 9.58 -13.09 -18.85
N ARG A 299 8.65 -14.05 -18.99
CA ARG A 299 7.94 -14.69 -17.86
C ARG A 299 8.49 -16.03 -17.44
N GLY A 300 9.68 -16.43 -17.89
CA GLY A 300 10.24 -17.74 -17.51
C GLY A 300 9.93 -18.86 -18.49
N ALA A 301 9.03 -18.64 -19.45
CA ALA A 301 8.61 -19.66 -20.41
C ALA A 301 9.61 -19.75 -21.57
N MET A 302 10.10 -20.97 -21.82
CA MET A 302 10.84 -21.28 -23.04
C MET A 302 9.81 -21.58 -24.14
N VAL A 303 9.65 -20.64 -25.08
CA VAL A 303 8.62 -20.74 -26.12
C VAL A 303 9.28 -20.63 -27.49
N THR A 304 9.00 -21.60 -28.34
CA THR A 304 9.39 -21.57 -29.75
C THR A 304 8.23 -21.05 -30.62
N PRO A 305 8.51 -20.58 -31.85
CA PRO A 305 7.44 -20.24 -32.80
C PRO A 305 6.45 -21.40 -33.04
N SER A 306 6.93 -22.65 -33.06
CA SER A 306 6.08 -23.84 -33.27
C SER A 306 5.11 -24.08 -32.12
N ASP A 307 5.48 -23.75 -30.88
CA ASP A 307 4.57 -23.87 -29.73
C ASP A 307 3.37 -22.90 -29.86
N LEU A 308 3.63 -21.69 -30.36
CA LEU A 308 2.58 -20.70 -30.64
C LEU A 308 1.68 -21.11 -31.80
N GLU A 309 2.26 -21.63 -32.89
CA GLU A 309 1.51 -22.16 -34.03
C GLU A 309 0.55 -23.27 -33.59
N LYS A 310 1.02 -24.20 -32.76
CA LYS A 310 0.18 -25.27 -32.21
C LYS A 310 -0.98 -24.74 -31.38
N LEU A 311 -0.77 -23.72 -30.56
CA LEU A 311 -1.87 -23.08 -29.80
C LEU A 311 -2.89 -22.38 -30.70
N ILE A 312 -2.48 -21.90 -31.87
CA ILE A 312 -3.37 -21.31 -32.88
C ILE A 312 -4.16 -22.41 -33.60
N GLU A 313 -3.51 -23.48 -34.03
CA GLU A 313 -4.16 -24.64 -34.65
C GLU A 313 -5.20 -25.29 -33.73
N ASP A 314 -4.87 -25.40 -32.44
CA ASP A 314 -5.77 -25.92 -31.39
C ASP A 314 -6.91 -24.94 -31.02
N ASN A 315 -7.01 -23.77 -31.67
CA ASN A 315 -7.95 -22.70 -31.34
C ASN A 315 -7.91 -22.28 -29.86
N ARG A 316 -6.75 -22.38 -29.20
CA ARG A 316 -6.53 -21.88 -27.84
C ARG A 316 -6.11 -20.42 -27.84
N VAL A 317 -5.46 -19.99 -28.92
CA VAL A 317 -4.98 -18.62 -29.14
C VAL A 317 -5.40 -18.15 -30.53
N ILE A 318 -5.74 -16.88 -30.65
CA ILE A 318 -6.13 -16.25 -31.90
C ILE A 318 -5.18 -15.08 -32.15
N ARG A 319 -4.58 -15.04 -33.35
CA ARG A 319 -3.77 -13.91 -33.79
C ARG A 319 -4.67 -12.81 -34.34
N GLY A 320 -4.40 -11.54 -34.03
CA GLY A 320 -5.18 -10.43 -34.59
C GLY A 320 -4.93 -9.08 -33.93
N ARG A 321 -5.82 -8.11 -34.18
CA ARG A 321 -5.74 -6.73 -33.67
C ARG A 321 -6.76 -6.41 -32.58
N PHE A 322 -6.86 -7.30 -31.60
CA PHE A 322 -7.96 -7.27 -30.63
C PHE A 322 -7.67 -6.41 -29.39
N MET A 323 -6.40 -6.25 -29.05
CA MET A 323 -5.94 -5.44 -27.91
C MET A 323 -5.34 -4.13 -28.42
N LYS A 324 -5.91 -3.00 -28.00
CA LYS A 324 -5.44 -1.64 -28.32
C LYS A 324 -5.09 -1.40 -29.81
N ALA A 325 -5.79 -2.07 -30.73
CA ALA A 325 -5.56 -2.06 -32.18
C ALA A 325 -4.13 -2.44 -32.63
N ARG A 326 -3.38 -3.17 -31.80
CA ARG A 326 -2.04 -3.68 -32.12
C ARG A 326 -2.12 -5.14 -32.54
N ASN A 327 -1.23 -5.55 -33.44
CA ASN A 327 -1.05 -6.97 -33.75
C ASN A 327 -0.60 -7.70 -32.48
N GLY A 328 -1.10 -8.90 -32.28
CA GLY A 328 -0.71 -9.76 -31.18
C GLY A 328 -1.54 -11.05 -31.16
N TYR A 329 -1.53 -11.68 -30.00
CA TYR A 329 -2.16 -12.96 -29.70
C TYR A 329 -3.11 -12.78 -28.53
N VAL A 330 -4.28 -13.41 -28.60
CA VAL A 330 -5.29 -13.38 -27.54
C VAL A 330 -5.81 -14.79 -27.29
N ALA A 331 -5.92 -15.17 -26.03
CA ALA A 331 -6.52 -16.43 -25.61
C ALA A 331 -7.98 -16.50 -26.04
N SER A 332 -8.44 -17.66 -26.51
CA SER A 332 -9.79 -17.82 -27.03
C SER A 332 -10.89 -17.48 -26.02
N TRP A 333 -10.66 -17.73 -24.72
CA TRP A 333 -11.58 -17.35 -23.65
C TRP A 333 -11.73 -15.82 -23.56
N LEU A 334 -10.62 -15.08 -23.67
CA LEU A 334 -10.62 -13.62 -23.61
C LEU A 334 -11.24 -13.03 -24.88
N ALA A 335 -10.90 -13.61 -26.05
CA ALA A 335 -11.47 -13.20 -27.32
C ALA A 335 -13.01 -13.32 -27.32
N ARG A 336 -13.55 -14.43 -26.81
CA ARG A 336 -15.00 -14.63 -26.66
C ARG A 336 -15.61 -13.62 -25.69
N ALA A 337 -15.00 -13.41 -24.52
CA ALA A 337 -15.50 -12.43 -23.56
C ALA A 337 -15.53 -11.00 -24.16
N LEU A 338 -14.49 -10.61 -24.90
CA LEU A 338 -14.44 -9.31 -25.56
C LEU A 338 -15.44 -9.19 -26.71
N PHE A 339 -15.68 -10.26 -27.47
CA PHE A 339 -16.72 -10.28 -28.50
C PHE A 339 -18.10 -10.01 -27.89
N THR A 340 -18.44 -10.69 -26.80
CA THR A 340 -19.71 -10.47 -26.08
C THR A 340 -19.82 -9.06 -25.50
N LEU A 341 -18.75 -8.56 -24.86
CA LEU A 341 -18.79 -7.29 -24.14
C LEU A 341 -18.71 -6.06 -25.05
N ARG A 342 -18.05 -6.16 -26.21
CA ARG A 342 -17.92 -5.08 -27.21
C ARG A 342 -18.99 -5.18 -28.31
N TYR A 343 -20.00 -6.03 -28.14
CA TYR A 343 -21.02 -6.20 -29.15
C TYR A 343 -21.74 -4.87 -29.45
N GLU A 344 -21.70 -4.49 -30.72
CA GLU A 344 -22.51 -3.42 -31.29
C GLU A 344 -23.04 -3.89 -32.64
N LYS A 345 -24.31 -3.59 -32.91
CA LYS A 345 -24.96 -3.97 -34.16
C LYS A 345 -24.21 -3.35 -35.35
N ALA A 346 -23.82 -4.20 -36.31
CA ALA A 346 -23.16 -3.74 -37.52
C ALA A 346 -24.07 -2.85 -38.36
N ASN A 347 -23.50 -1.77 -38.92
CA ASN A 347 -24.20 -0.97 -39.92
C ASN A 347 -24.23 -1.68 -41.29
N ASP A 348 -24.89 -1.07 -42.27
CA ASP A 348 -25.10 -1.68 -43.59
C ASP A 348 -23.75 -1.88 -44.32
N GLU A 349 -22.82 -0.92 -44.19
CA GLU A 349 -21.49 -1.02 -44.80
C GLU A 349 -20.65 -2.15 -44.20
N GLU A 350 -20.62 -2.24 -42.87
CA GLU A 350 -19.92 -3.29 -42.12
C GLU A 350 -20.51 -4.66 -42.43
N SER A 351 -21.84 -4.77 -42.50
CA SER A 351 -22.54 -6.00 -42.86
C SER A 351 -22.19 -6.44 -44.28
N ARG A 352 -22.13 -5.50 -45.24
CA ARG A 352 -21.73 -5.76 -46.62
C ARG A 352 -20.27 -6.21 -46.71
N ILE A 353 -19.35 -5.51 -46.05
CA ILE A 353 -17.92 -5.89 -46.01
C ILE A 353 -17.75 -7.27 -45.39
N PHE A 354 -18.41 -7.52 -44.26
CA PHE A 354 -18.36 -8.82 -43.60
C PHE A 354 -18.90 -9.95 -44.49
N SER A 355 -19.98 -9.73 -45.25
CA SER A 355 -20.53 -10.73 -46.18
C SER A 355 -19.52 -11.18 -47.25
N ILE A 356 -18.68 -10.24 -47.73
CA ILE A 356 -17.62 -10.54 -48.68
C ILE A 356 -16.51 -11.37 -48.01
N ILE A 357 -16.09 -10.98 -46.80
CA ILE A 357 -15.07 -11.71 -46.01
C ILE A 357 -15.56 -13.12 -45.63
N ARG A 358 -16.85 -13.27 -45.32
CA ARG A 358 -17.45 -14.58 -45.02
C ARG A 358 -17.38 -15.55 -46.20
N SER A 359 -17.23 -15.04 -47.43
CA SER A 359 -17.16 -15.85 -48.64
C SER A 359 -15.74 -16.38 -48.94
N GLY A 360 -14.73 -15.97 -48.16
CA GLY A 360 -13.34 -16.45 -48.27
C GLY A 360 -12.33 -15.38 -47.81
N PRO A 361 -11.04 -15.71 -47.70
CA PRO A 361 -9.99 -14.73 -47.38
C PRO A 361 -9.93 -13.61 -48.42
N VAL A 362 -9.94 -12.35 -47.99
CA VAL A 362 -9.92 -11.17 -48.89
C VAL A 362 -8.95 -10.10 -48.41
N SER A 363 -8.23 -9.47 -49.34
CA SER A 363 -7.33 -8.35 -49.05
C SER A 363 -8.07 -7.00 -48.93
N GLU A 364 -7.45 -6.01 -48.27
CA GLU A 364 -7.99 -4.64 -48.21
C GLU A 364 -8.25 -4.04 -49.61
N LYS A 365 -7.34 -4.31 -50.55
CA LYS A 365 -7.43 -3.82 -51.93
C LYS A 365 -8.63 -4.42 -52.65
N ASP A 366 -8.86 -5.72 -52.48
CA ASP A 366 -9.98 -6.41 -53.10
C ASP A 366 -11.32 -5.96 -52.49
N LEU A 367 -11.35 -5.65 -51.19
CA LEU A 367 -12.53 -5.09 -50.55
C LEU A 367 -12.90 -3.72 -51.12
N VAL A 368 -11.93 -2.84 -51.37
CA VAL A 368 -12.16 -1.55 -52.05
C VAL A 368 -12.75 -1.77 -53.44
N SER A 369 -12.15 -2.65 -54.23
CA SER A 369 -12.63 -2.95 -55.59
C SER A 369 -14.03 -3.58 -55.62
N ARG A 370 -14.34 -4.50 -54.70
CA ARG A 370 -15.62 -5.22 -54.67
C ARG A 370 -16.78 -4.43 -54.05
N THR A 371 -16.48 -3.55 -53.10
CA THR A 371 -17.50 -2.72 -52.44
C THR A 371 -17.76 -1.42 -53.17
N GLY A 372 -16.79 -0.92 -53.96
CA GLY A 372 -16.84 0.41 -54.56
C GLY A 372 -16.66 1.56 -53.55
N ASN A 373 -16.37 1.25 -52.29
CA ASN A 373 -16.21 2.24 -51.23
C ASN A 373 -14.80 2.84 -51.24
N PRO A 374 -14.66 4.13 -50.88
CA PRO A 374 -13.36 4.75 -50.63
C PRO A 374 -12.54 3.96 -49.59
N LEU A 375 -11.22 3.90 -49.80
CA LEU A 375 -10.27 3.21 -48.92
C LEU A 375 -10.43 3.56 -47.44
N LYS A 376 -10.70 4.84 -47.13
CA LYS A 376 -10.90 5.32 -45.77
C LYS A 376 -12.12 4.68 -45.08
N ILE A 377 -13.22 4.47 -45.83
CA ILE A 377 -14.44 3.83 -45.32
C ILE A 377 -14.19 2.35 -45.07
N VAL A 378 -13.58 1.66 -46.03
CA VAL A 378 -13.22 0.24 -45.90
C VAL A 378 -12.32 0.02 -44.69
N ARG A 379 -11.28 0.86 -44.50
CA ARG A 379 -10.40 0.80 -43.33
C ARG A 379 -11.12 1.03 -42.02
N GLN A 380 -12.07 1.96 -41.97
CA GLN A 380 -12.83 2.21 -40.75
C GLN A 380 -13.73 1.02 -40.40
N ALA A 381 -14.44 0.46 -41.38
CA ALA A 381 -15.27 -0.72 -41.18
C ALA A 381 -14.43 -1.93 -40.74
N LEU A 382 -13.27 -2.16 -41.36
CA LEU A 382 -12.35 -3.21 -40.96
C LEU A 382 -11.85 -3.04 -39.53
N ARG A 383 -11.49 -1.81 -39.11
CA ARG A 383 -11.11 -1.52 -37.72
C ARG A 383 -12.24 -1.82 -36.74
N ASN A 384 -13.49 -1.45 -37.07
CA ASN A 384 -14.65 -1.73 -36.23
C ASN A 384 -14.95 -3.23 -36.13
N LEU A 385 -14.77 -3.98 -37.23
CA LEU A 385 -14.94 -5.44 -37.25
C LEU A 385 -13.81 -6.16 -36.50
N GLU A 386 -12.54 -5.72 -36.63
CA GLU A 386 -11.41 -6.23 -35.84
C GLU A 386 -11.59 -5.92 -34.34
N PHE A 387 -12.01 -4.70 -33.98
CA PHE A 387 -12.25 -4.29 -32.60
C PHE A 387 -13.30 -5.15 -31.89
N ARG A 388 -14.36 -5.52 -32.63
CA ARG A 388 -15.42 -6.43 -32.20
C ARG A 388 -15.04 -7.90 -32.34
N LEU A 389 -13.85 -8.25 -32.82
CA LEU A 389 -13.46 -9.65 -33.05
C LEU A 389 -14.39 -10.40 -34.03
N ALA A 390 -15.07 -9.67 -34.91
CA ALA A 390 -15.91 -10.27 -35.96
C ALA A 390 -15.06 -10.95 -37.04
N ILE A 391 -13.86 -10.39 -37.28
CA ILE A 391 -12.88 -10.85 -38.27
C ILE A 391 -11.49 -10.92 -37.66
N SER A 392 -10.63 -11.71 -38.29
CA SER A 392 -9.20 -11.77 -38.02
C SER A 392 -8.38 -11.72 -39.32
N ARG A 393 -7.06 -11.94 -39.23
CA ARG A 393 -6.14 -12.03 -40.37
C ARG A 393 -5.45 -13.39 -40.42
N ASP A 394 -5.37 -13.95 -41.61
CA ASP A 394 -4.55 -15.13 -41.90
C ASP A 394 -3.05 -14.79 -41.96
N ASP A 395 -2.21 -15.78 -42.27
CA ASP A 395 -0.74 -15.65 -42.40
C ASP A 395 -0.30 -14.72 -43.52
N TYR A 396 -1.14 -14.55 -44.54
CA TYR A 396 -0.89 -13.68 -45.68
C TYR A 396 -1.44 -12.26 -45.46
N GLY A 397 -2.06 -12.01 -44.29
CA GLY A 397 -2.64 -10.72 -43.92
C GLY A 397 -4.01 -10.44 -44.53
N ASN A 398 -4.66 -11.45 -45.14
CA ASN A 398 -6.03 -11.35 -45.63
C ASN A 398 -7.03 -11.46 -44.48
N PHE A 399 -8.17 -10.80 -44.63
CA PHE A 399 -9.23 -10.84 -43.64
C PHE A 399 -10.03 -12.14 -43.75
N VAL A 400 -10.28 -12.76 -42.60
CA VAL A 400 -11.06 -14.00 -42.45
C VAL A 400 -12.12 -13.84 -41.36
N PRO A 401 -13.27 -14.53 -41.43
CA PRO A 401 -14.28 -14.47 -40.37
C PRO A 401 -13.75 -15.09 -39.07
N LEU A 402 -14.15 -14.53 -37.93
CA LEU A 402 -13.87 -15.07 -36.60
C LEU A 402 -15.17 -15.44 -35.86
N PHE A 403 -15.76 -14.51 -35.10
CA PHE A 403 -17.06 -14.73 -34.44
C PHE A 403 -18.26 -14.15 -35.21
N GLY A 404 -17.99 -13.32 -36.22
CA GLY A 404 -19.03 -12.69 -37.03
C GLY A 404 -19.68 -11.46 -36.40
N ILE A 405 -20.86 -11.08 -36.90
CA ILE A 405 -21.55 -9.82 -36.57
C ILE A 405 -22.82 -10.01 -35.73
N GLY A 406 -23.14 -11.26 -35.37
CA GLY A 406 -24.26 -11.59 -34.50
C GLY A 406 -23.94 -11.29 -33.04
N GLN A 407 -24.97 -11.10 -32.21
CA GLN A 407 -24.78 -11.09 -30.77
C GLN A 407 -24.70 -12.54 -30.27
N GLU A 408 -23.64 -12.88 -29.55
CA GLU A 408 -23.50 -14.19 -28.91
C GLU A 408 -22.99 -14.06 -27.46
N GLY A 409 -23.42 -14.99 -26.62
CA GLY A 409 -23.02 -15.09 -25.20
C GLY A 409 -23.77 -14.16 -24.25
N ASP A 410 -23.55 -14.36 -22.95
CA ASP A 410 -24.10 -13.55 -21.86
C ASP A 410 -23.08 -12.51 -21.39
N ARG A 411 -23.45 -11.22 -21.44
CA ARG A 411 -22.61 -10.11 -20.98
C ARG A 411 -22.28 -10.22 -19.49
N ALA A 412 -23.23 -10.71 -18.69
CA ALA A 412 -23.05 -10.90 -17.26
C ALA A 412 -22.00 -11.98 -16.95
N GLU A 413 -22.01 -13.08 -17.70
CA GLU A 413 -20.97 -14.12 -17.60
C GLU A 413 -19.61 -13.63 -18.10
N ALA A 414 -19.57 -12.91 -19.22
CA ALA A 414 -18.32 -12.41 -19.78
C ALA A 414 -17.60 -11.42 -18.83
N ILE A 415 -18.33 -10.52 -18.17
CA ILE A 415 -17.73 -9.60 -17.19
C ILE A 415 -17.34 -10.31 -15.88
N ARG A 416 -18.11 -11.32 -15.44
CA ARG A 416 -17.71 -12.18 -14.32
C ARG A 416 -16.39 -12.87 -14.61
N LEU A 417 -16.22 -13.43 -15.81
CA LEU A 417 -14.96 -14.05 -16.22
C LEU A 417 -13.78 -13.07 -16.19
N LEU A 418 -13.94 -11.85 -16.73
CA LEU A 418 -12.88 -10.83 -16.66
C LEU A 418 -12.52 -10.48 -15.21
N THR A 419 -13.52 -10.27 -14.36
CA THR A 419 -13.27 -9.93 -12.95
C THR A 419 -12.74 -11.10 -12.14
N GLU A 420 -12.99 -12.35 -12.52
CA GLU A 420 -12.39 -13.53 -11.90
C GLU A 420 -10.91 -13.68 -12.31
N LYS A 421 -10.59 -13.44 -13.58
CA LYS A 421 -9.24 -13.58 -14.14
C LYS A 421 -8.29 -12.46 -13.71
N PHE A 422 -8.78 -11.22 -13.70
CA PHE A 422 -7.96 -10.04 -13.44
C PHE A 422 -8.28 -9.35 -12.10
N GLY A 423 -9.26 -9.86 -11.35
CA GLY A 423 -9.68 -9.28 -10.08
C GLY A 423 -8.63 -9.38 -8.97
N PRO A 424 -8.58 -8.42 -8.02
CA PRO A 424 -9.38 -7.20 -7.96
C PRO A 424 -9.00 -6.23 -9.09
N ILE A 425 -9.98 -5.76 -9.88
CA ILE A 425 -9.77 -4.86 -11.02
C ILE A 425 -10.78 -3.71 -10.98
N SER A 426 -10.32 -2.50 -11.26
CA SER A 426 -11.17 -1.30 -11.25
C SER A 426 -11.94 -1.12 -12.55
N ARG A 427 -13.02 -0.31 -12.49
CA ARG A 427 -13.73 0.15 -13.70
C ARG A 427 -12.77 0.77 -14.71
N GLN A 428 -11.85 1.62 -14.24
CA GLN A 428 -10.91 2.33 -15.09
C GLN A 428 -9.92 1.37 -15.75
N GLU A 429 -9.44 0.36 -15.02
CA GLU A 429 -8.53 -0.66 -15.54
C GLU A 429 -9.20 -1.52 -16.62
N ILE A 430 -10.46 -1.91 -16.41
CA ILE A 430 -11.24 -2.63 -17.43
C ILE A 430 -11.39 -1.76 -18.68
N GLY A 431 -11.90 -0.53 -18.53
CA GLY A 431 -12.19 0.34 -19.66
C GLY A 431 -10.93 0.76 -20.43
N ARG A 432 -9.83 1.04 -19.73
CA ARG A 432 -8.55 1.44 -20.33
C ARG A 432 -7.89 0.33 -21.12
N ASN A 433 -7.93 -0.90 -20.62
CA ASN A 433 -7.20 -2.02 -21.23
C ASN A 433 -8.03 -2.78 -22.24
N PHE A 434 -9.31 -2.99 -21.95
CA PHE A 434 -10.23 -3.73 -22.82
C PHE A 434 -11.10 -2.82 -23.69
N TRP A 435 -10.93 -1.49 -23.64
CA TRP A 435 -11.61 -0.52 -24.51
C TRP A 435 -13.13 -0.73 -24.58
N LEU A 436 -13.77 -0.84 -23.42
CA LEU A 436 -15.22 -1.01 -23.29
C LEU A 436 -15.74 -0.25 -22.07
N ASP A 437 -17.03 0.08 -22.07
CA ASP A 437 -17.70 0.58 -20.85
C ASP A 437 -18.32 -0.60 -20.09
N PRO A 438 -17.78 -0.95 -18.91
CA PRO A 438 -18.23 -2.16 -18.21
C PRO A 438 -19.52 -1.95 -17.41
N ASP A 439 -20.02 -0.72 -17.26
CA ASP A 439 -21.11 -0.39 -16.33
C ASP A 439 -22.38 -1.22 -16.52
N ALA A 440 -22.84 -1.34 -17.77
CA ALA A 440 -24.05 -2.11 -18.07
C ALA A 440 -23.86 -3.58 -17.69
N ALA A 441 -22.74 -4.18 -18.10
CA ALA A 441 -22.43 -5.57 -17.82
C ALA A 441 -22.22 -5.82 -16.31
N ILE A 442 -21.54 -4.93 -15.59
CA ILE A 442 -21.34 -5.02 -14.13
C ILE A 442 -22.68 -5.01 -13.40
N ARG A 443 -23.61 -4.12 -13.78
CA ARG A 443 -24.96 -4.06 -13.21
C ARG A 443 -25.76 -5.32 -13.52
N GLU A 444 -25.74 -5.79 -14.77
CA GLU A 444 -26.38 -7.04 -15.21
C GLU A 444 -25.84 -8.25 -14.44
N ALA A 445 -24.54 -8.26 -14.13
CA ALA A 445 -23.88 -9.35 -13.41
C ALA A 445 -24.08 -9.34 -11.89
N GLY A 446 -24.60 -8.25 -11.31
CA GLY A 446 -24.76 -8.10 -9.86
C GLY A 446 -23.44 -8.12 -9.09
N LEU A 447 -22.34 -7.67 -9.71
CA LEU A 447 -21.02 -7.71 -9.09
C LEU A 447 -20.94 -6.74 -7.91
N ARG A 448 -20.49 -7.24 -6.76
CA ARG A 448 -20.27 -6.41 -5.57
C ARG A 448 -19.01 -5.57 -5.76
N ALA A 449 -19.17 -4.25 -5.67
CA ALA A 449 -18.05 -3.32 -5.64
C ALA A 449 -17.38 -3.34 -4.26
N VAL A 450 -16.05 -3.32 -4.26
CA VAL A 450 -15.24 -3.01 -3.09
C VAL A 450 -14.61 -1.65 -3.32
N PHE A 451 -14.81 -0.72 -2.38
CA PHE A 451 -14.22 0.60 -2.44
C PHE A 451 -12.81 0.53 -1.84
N ILE A 452 -11.80 0.86 -2.65
CA ILE A 452 -10.41 0.94 -2.18
C ILE A 452 -9.88 2.31 -2.59
N ARG A 453 -9.49 3.12 -1.61
CA ARG A 453 -9.15 4.54 -1.79
C ARG A 453 -10.32 5.31 -2.43
N ASN A 454 -10.17 5.75 -3.68
CA ASN A 454 -11.15 6.55 -4.44
C ASN A 454 -11.72 5.79 -5.66
N ASP A 455 -11.46 4.48 -5.79
CA ASP A 455 -11.90 3.67 -6.92
C ASP A 455 -12.76 2.48 -6.49
N MET A 456 -13.59 2.01 -7.42
CA MET A 456 -14.41 0.81 -7.27
C MET A 456 -13.74 -0.37 -7.95
N TYR A 457 -13.47 -1.42 -7.18
CA TYR A 457 -12.86 -2.68 -7.62
C TYR A 457 -13.86 -3.83 -7.61
N TYR A 458 -13.65 -4.79 -8.51
CA TYR A 458 -14.50 -5.97 -8.72
C TYR A 458 -13.64 -7.23 -8.77
N GLY A 459 -14.21 -8.36 -8.33
CA GLY A 459 -13.53 -9.66 -8.30
C GLY A 459 -12.63 -9.84 -7.07
N ALA A 460 -13.26 -9.98 -5.89
CA ALA A 460 -12.55 -10.12 -4.61
C ALA A 460 -11.81 -11.46 -4.51
N LYS A 461 -10.56 -11.47 -5.00
CA LYS A 461 -9.63 -12.58 -4.86
C LYS A 461 -8.61 -12.23 -3.78
N LYS A 462 -8.46 -13.12 -2.80
CA LYS A 462 -7.36 -13.02 -1.81
C LYS A 462 -6.13 -13.70 -2.40
N PHE A 463 -4.97 -13.06 -2.27
CA PHE A 463 -3.70 -13.61 -2.70
C PHE A 463 -2.88 -14.02 -1.48
N SER A 464 -2.27 -15.20 -1.53
CA SER A 464 -1.29 -15.65 -0.54
C SER A 464 0.08 -15.72 -1.21
N ILE A 465 0.83 -14.62 -1.17
CA ILE A 465 2.12 -14.51 -1.87
C ILE A 465 3.16 -14.04 -0.87
N SER A 466 4.30 -14.72 -0.85
CA SER A 466 5.47 -14.33 -0.06
C SER A 466 6.18 -13.14 -0.71
N SER A 467 6.69 -12.23 0.12
CA SER A 467 7.60 -11.16 -0.30
C SER A 467 8.84 -11.70 -1.01
N GLY A 468 9.44 -10.90 -1.90
CA GLY A 468 10.61 -11.24 -2.70
C GLY A 468 10.31 -11.55 -4.16
N THR A 469 9.11 -11.24 -4.66
CA THR A 469 8.79 -11.44 -6.09
C THR A 469 9.39 -10.32 -6.93
N SER A 470 10.14 -10.67 -7.97
CA SER A 470 10.68 -9.71 -8.95
C SER A 470 10.32 -10.17 -10.37
N ALA A 471 10.00 -9.23 -11.24
CA ALA A 471 9.74 -9.47 -12.65
C ALA A 471 10.37 -8.37 -13.52
N LEU A 472 11.14 -8.79 -14.53
CA LEU A 472 11.65 -7.94 -15.59
C LEU A 472 10.79 -8.17 -16.84
N VAL A 473 10.00 -7.19 -17.25
CA VAL A 473 9.03 -7.35 -18.35
C VAL A 473 9.07 -6.17 -19.32
N PRO A 474 8.73 -6.36 -20.60
CA PRO A 474 8.61 -5.25 -21.53
C PRO A 474 7.42 -4.35 -21.14
N VAL A 475 7.47 -3.07 -21.53
CA VAL A 475 6.38 -2.10 -21.28
C VAL A 475 5.04 -2.47 -21.93
N THR A 476 5.06 -3.44 -22.84
CA THR A 476 3.87 -3.99 -23.50
C THR A 476 3.29 -5.22 -22.80
N ASP A 477 3.91 -5.69 -21.72
CA ASP A 477 3.41 -6.83 -20.96
C ASP A 477 2.03 -6.52 -20.31
N PRO A 478 1.13 -7.52 -20.18
CA PRO A 478 -0.18 -7.36 -19.55
C PRO A 478 -0.18 -6.76 -18.14
N LEU A 479 0.95 -6.69 -17.42
CA LEU A 479 1.10 -5.90 -16.18
C LEU A 479 0.72 -4.42 -16.36
N GLU A 480 0.74 -3.89 -17.60
CA GLU A 480 0.19 -2.57 -17.93
C GLU A 480 -1.27 -2.38 -17.47
N ILE A 481 -2.00 -3.48 -17.24
CA ILE A 481 -3.35 -3.45 -16.71
C ILE A 481 -3.36 -2.66 -15.40
N TYR A 482 -2.44 -2.96 -14.49
CA TYR A 482 -2.39 -2.41 -13.13
C TYR A 482 -1.43 -1.22 -13.01
N LEU A 483 -0.30 -1.25 -13.71
CA LEU A 483 0.77 -0.24 -13.56
C LEU A 483 0.44 1.11 -14.20
N GLY A 484 -0.58 1.16 -15.08
CA GLY A 484 -0.95 2.42 -15.71
C GLY A 484 -0.59 2.52 -17.19
N LYS A 485 -1.07 3.60 -17.82
CA LYS A 485 -0.77 3.86 -19.22
C LYS A 485 0.61 4.51 -19.34
N LYS A 486 1.49 3.89 -20.11
CA LYS A 486 2.77 4.47 -20.52
C LYS A 486 2.68 4.98 -21.96
N TYR A 487 3.05 6.23 -22.17
CA TYR A 487 3.07 6.83 -23.50
C TYR A 487 4.39 6.49 -24.17
N LEU A 488 4.41 5.45 -25.02
CA LEU A 488 5.64 4.94 -25.67
C LEU A 488 6.44 6.00 -26.47
N ARG A 489 5.83 7.12 -26.83
CA ARG A 489 6.50 8.23 -27.55
C ARG A 489 7.25 9.19 -26.63
N GLU A 490 7.00 9.10 -25.32
CA GLU A 490 7.47 10.02 -24.29
C GLU A 490 8.40 9.34 -23.29
N ILE A 491 8.74 8.06 -23.52
CA ILE A 491 9.64 7.27 -22.69
C ILE A 491 10.86 6.81 -23.49
N ASP A 492 11.99 6.73 -22.82
CA ASP A 492 13.30 6.31 -23.33
C ASP A 492 13.70 4.90 -22.85
N TYR A 493 12.72 4.15 -22.33
CA TYR A 493 12.83 2.77 -21.88
C TYR A 493 11.76 1.88 -22.52
N ASN A 494 12.06 0.60 -22.70
CA ASN A 494 11.13 -0.41 -23.24
C ASN A 494 10.91 -1.60 -22.30
N TRP A 495 11.55 -1.62 -21.12
CA TRP A 495 11.39 -2.64 -20.09
C TRP A 495 11.26 -2.00 -18.71
N ILE A 496 10.62 -2.74 -17.81
CA ILE A 496 10.41 -2.35 -16.41
C ILE A 496 10.74 -3.49 -15.47
N VAL A 497 11.14 -3.10 -14.27
CA VAL A 497 11.42 -3.96 -13.13
C VAL A 497 10.31 -3.75 -12.11
N VAL A 498 9.62 -4.84 -11.77
CA VAL A 498 8.56 -4.85 -10.77
C VAL A 498 9.00 -5.72 -9.61
N GLU A 499 9.19 -5.11 -8.44
CA GLU A 499 9.60 -5.79 -7.20
C GLU A 499 8.49 -5.62 -6.17
N ASP A 500 8.07 -6.75 -5.60
CA ASP A 500 6.97 -6.83 -4.64
C ASP A 500 5.74 -6.04 -5.07
N GLY A 501 5.39 -6.13 -6.36
CA GLY A 501 4.19 -5.48 -6.91
C GLY A 501 4.32 -3.97 -7.14
N ILE A 502 5.52 -3.41 -7.02
CA ILE A 502 5.81 -1.99 -7.30
C ILE A 502 6.80 -1.91 -8.45
N GLU A 503 6.58 -0.99 -9.39
CA GLU A 503 7.59 -0.65 -10.39
C GLU A 503 8.74 0.12 -9.72
N THR A 504 9.93 -0.50 -9.66
CA THR A 504 11.09 0.05 -8.94
C THR A 504 12.15 0.62 -9.87
N ALA A 505 12.26 0.07 -11.09
CA ALA A 505 13.18 0.56 -12.10
C ALA A 505 12.63 0.39 -13.53
N SER A 506 13.21 1.13 -14.46
CA SER A 506 12.95 1.05 -15.89
C SER A 506 14.27 1.02 -16.65
N LEU A 507 14.32 0.30 -17.78
CA LEU A 507 15.54 0.14 -18.55
C LEU A 507 15.26 -0.09 -20.03
N SER A 508 16.28 0.13 -20.86
CA SER A 508 16.26 -0.20 -22.28
C SER A 508 16.95 -1.55 -22.52
N MET A 509 16.26 -2.47 -23.19
CA MET A 509 16.83 -3.74 -23.66
C MET A 509 16.61 -3.93 -25.16
N LEU A 510 17.68 -4.30 -25.85
CA LEU A 510 17.67 -4.52 -27.29
C LEU A 510 18.61 -5.66 -27.68
N LEU A 511 18.11 -6.61 -28.46
CA LEU A 511 18.95 -7.65 -29.08
C LEU A 511 19.61 -7.09 -30.35
N ARG A 512 20.94 -7.13 -30.44
CA ARG A 512 21.72 -6.82 -31.65
C ARG A 512 22.66 -7.98 -31.95
N GLY A 513 22.39 -8.72 -33.02
CA GLY A 513 23.11 -9.96 -33.30
C GLY A 513 22.88 -10.97 -32.17
N ASN A 514 23.96 -11.49 -31.59
CA ASN A 514 23.94 -12.39 -30.44
C ASN A 514 24.11 -11.67 -29.09
N ILE A 515 24.06 -10.33 -29.06
CA ILE A 515 24.29 -9.51 -27.86
C ILE A 515 22.98 -8.89 -27.38
N LEU A 516 22.65 -9.10 -26.11
CA LEU A 516 21.58 -8.40 -25.40
C LEU A 516 22.15 -7.12 -24.78
N TRP A 517 21.82 -5.98 -25.39
CA TRP A 517 22.20 -4.66 -24.91
C TRP A 517 21.21 -4.18 -23.87
N VAL A 518 21.72 -3.77 -22.71
CA VAL A 518 20.98 -3.16 -21.61
C VAL A 518 21.53 -1.76 -21.38
N SER A 519 20.68 -0.74 -21.36
CA SER A 519 21.09 0.64 -21.12
C SER A 519 20.01 1.41 -20.36
N ASN A 520 20.32 2.66 -19.96
CA ASN A 520 19.36 3.60 -19.37
C ASN A 520 18.58 3.03 -18.18
N ILE A 521 19.28 2.38 -17.24
CA ILE A 521 18.66 1.86 -16.01
C ILE A 521 18.34 3.03 -15.08
N TYR A 522 17.07 3.42 -15.02
CA TYR A 522 16.55 4.45 -14.14
C TYR A 522 15.78 3.84 -12.96
N GLY A 523 15.81 4.50 -11.81
CA GLY A 523 15.11 4.07 -10.60
C GLY A 523 16.02 3.32 -9.62
N THR A 524 15.41 2.54 -8.73
CA THR A 524 16.12 1.79 -7.68
C THR A 524 15.87 0.31 -7.87
N VAL A 525 16.93 -0.49 -7.96
CA VAL A 525 16.82 -1.95 -8.03
C VAL A 525 17.07 -2.51 -6.63
N GLY A 526 16.02 -3.00 -5.97
CA GLY A 526 16.10 -3.56 -4.62
C GLY A 526 16.66 -4.99 -4.60
N ASN A 527 16.51 -5.74 -5.69
CA ASN A 527 17.01 -7.10 -5.85
C ASN A 527 17.89 -7.24 -7.11
N PRO A 528 19.18 -6.86 -7.03
CA PRO A 528 20.13 -7.01 -8.14
C PRO A 528 20.25 -8.44 -8.66
N GLU A 529 20.19 -9.45 -7.78
CA GLU A 529 20.27 -10.87 -8.14
C GLU A 529 19.09 -11.31 -9.01
N GLY A 530 17.87 -10.95 -8.60
CA GLY A 530 16.65 -11.23 -9.36
C GLY A 530 16.65 -10.57 -10.74
N LEU A 531 17.15 -9.34 -10.83
CA LEU A 531 17.31 -8.64 -12.11
C LEU A 531 18.29 -9.39 -13.03
N MET A 532 19.46 -9.77 -12.52
CA MET A 532 20.45 -10.53 -13.28
C MET A 532 19.90 -11.87 -13.78
N GLN A 533 19.22 -12.61 -12.91
CA GLN A 533 18.65 -13.90 -13.27
C GLN A 533 17.61 -13.74 -14.39
N SER A 534 16.78 -12.69 -14.31
CA SER A 534 15.80 -12.39 -15.35
C SER A 534 16.45 -12.00 -16.68
N MET A 535 17.53 -11.19 -16.64
CA MET A 535 18.30 -10.85 -17.84
C MET A 535 18.94 -12.09 -18.48
N ARG A 536 19.53 -12.98 -17.68
CA ARG A 536 20.11 -14.25 -18.16
C ARG A 536 19.08 -15.16 -18.77
N HIS A 537 17.93 -15.31 -18.10
CA HIS A 537 16.84 -16.10 -18.61
C HIS A 537 16.38 -15.58 -19.97
N TYR A 538 16.11 -14.27 -20.07
CA TYR A 538 15.68 -13.66 -21.32
C TYR A 538 16.74 -13.77 -22.42
N ALA A 539 18.02 -13.52 -22.09
CA ALA A 539 19.13 -13.68 -23.03
C ALA A 539 19.19 -15.09 -23.60
N SER A 540 19.11 -16.11 -22.74
CA SER A 540 19.08 -17.51 -23.18
C SER A 540 17.86 -17.81 -24.05
N ALA A 541 16.69 -17.28 -23.71
CA ALA A 541 15.45 -17.51 -24.45
C ALA A 541 15.47 -16.90 -25.86
N VAL A 542 16.16 -15.77 -26.04
CA VAL A 542 16.35 -15.13 -27.35
C VAL A 542 17.61 -15.59 -28.09
N GLY A 543 18.32 -16.60 -27.58
CA GLY A 543 19.54 -17.13 -28.18
C GLY A 543 20.75 -16.18 -28.13
N SER A 544 20.78 -15.28 -27.13
CA SER A 544 21.90 -14.38 -26.88
C SER A 544 22.90 -15.01 -25.91
N GLU A 545 24.16 -15.01 -26.31
CA GLU A 545 25.28 -15.56 -25.53
C GLU A 545 25.99 -14.48 -24.69
N ILE A 546 25.77 -13.21 -25.02
CA ILE A 546 26.44 -12.07 -24.42
C ILE A 546 25.41 -11.08 -23.88
N ILE A 547 25.57 -10.66 -22.63
CA ILE A 547 24.81 -9.56 -22.03
C ILE A 547 25.76 -8.38 -21.82
N PHE A 548 25.43 -7.25 -22.42
CA PHE A 548 26.17 -6.00 -22.28
C PHE A 548 25.31 -4.99 -21.52
N VAL A 549 25.80 -4.48 -20.38
CA VAL A 549 25.14 -3.43 -19.60
C VAL A 549 25.94 -2.15 -19.67
N GLU A 550 25.36 -1.16 -20.34
CA GLU A 550 25.89 0.18 -20.51
C GLU A 550 25.58 1.03 -19.28
N HIS A 551 26.62 1.61 -18.66
CA HIS A 551 26.50 2.58 -17.56
C HIS A 551 25.55 2.13 -16.43
N PRO A 552 25.77 0.94 -15.82
CA PRO A 552 24.94 0.48 -14.72
C PRO A 552 25.09 1.42 -13.51
N PRO A 553 24.01 1.64 -12.74
CA PRO A 553 24.09 2.29 -11.43
C PRO A 553 25.16 1.64 -10.55
N GLU A 554 25.88 2.45 -9.75
CA GLU A 554 27.00 1.96 -8.92
C GLU A 554 26.60 0.81 -7.99
N VAL A 555 25.35 0.85 -7.48
CA VAL A 555 24.77 -0.19 -6.61
C VAL A 555 24.67 -1.57 -7.27
N LEU A 556 24.69 -1.65 -8.61
CA LEU A 556 24.62 -2.90 -9.35
C LEU A 556 25.99 -3.50 -9.69
N ILE A 557 27.07 -2.69 -9.66
CA ILE A 557 28.38 -3.12 -10.16
C ILE A 557 28.90 -4.33 -9.37
N LYS A 558 28.98 -4.22 -8.05
CA LYS A 558 29.52 -5.28 -7.19
C LYS A 558 28.69 -6.57 -7.25
N PRO A 559 27.34 -6.54 -7.09
CA PRO A 559 26.54 -7.76 -7.25
C PRO A 559 26.70 -8.44 -8.61
N PHE A 560 26.83 -7.67 -9.69
CA PHE A 560 27.02 -8.23 -11.03
C PHE A 560 28.42 -8.82 -11.22
N GLU A 561 29.45 -8.17 -10.68
CA GLU A 561 30.81 -8.69 -10.67
C GLU A 561 30.90 -10.01 -9.89
N ASP A 562 30.30 -10.07 -8.70
CA ASP A 562 30.22 -11.28 -7.87
C ASP A 562 29.49 -12.43 -8.60
N ALA A 563 28.54 -12.10 -9.49
CA ALA A 563 27.82 -13.07 -10.32
C ALA A 563 28.57 -13.47 -11.61
N GLY A 564 29.76 -12.92 -11.87
CA GLY A 564 30.61 -13.27 -13.01
C GLY A 564 30.53 -12.33 -14.21
N PHE A 565 29.94 -11.14 -14.08
CA PHE A 565 30.10 -10.09 -15.08
C PHE A 565 31.50 -9.49 -14.99
N LYS A 566 32.17 -9.32 -16.12
CA LYS A 566 33.43 -8.58 -16.23
C LYS A 566 33.13 -7.07 -16.21
N VAL A 567 33.77 -6.34 -15.32
CA VAL A 567 33.67 -4.87 -15.25
C VAL A 567 34.73 -4.24 -16.14
N SER A 568 34.33 -3.33 -17.04
CA SER A 568 35.27 -2.51 -17.81
C SER A 568 34.68 -1.13 -18.10
N ARG A 569 35.45 -0.06 -17.82
CA ARG A 569 35.11 1.36 -18.07
C ARG A 569 33.63 1.71 -17.84
N LYS A 570 33.11 1.38 -16.65
CA LYS A 570 31.70 1.63 -16.25
C LYS A 570 30.66 0.91 -17.12
N SER A 571 31.00 -0.27 -17.63
CA SER A 571 30.09 -1.21 -18.28
C SER A 571 30.29 -2.61 -17.70
N LEU A 572 29.29 -3.46 -17.82
CA LEU A 572 29.34 -4.86 -17.39
C LEU A 572 29.12 -5.78 -18.58
N ILE A 573 29.90 -6.86 -18.66
CA ILE A 573 29.74 -7.90 -19.69
C ILE A 573 29.65 -9.28 -19.06
N LEU A 574 28.67 -10.05 -19.49
CA LEU A 574 28.62 -11.49 -19.28
C LEU A 574 28.74 -12.19 -20.64
N GLY A 575 29.66 -13.14 -20.77
CA GLY A 575 29.92 -13.88 -22.01
C GLY A 575 31.37 -13.74 -22.50
N ASP A 576 31.67 -14.38 -23.64
CA ASP A 576 32.99 -14.35 -24.27
C ASP A 576 33.12 -13.17 -25.23
N ALA A 577 33.16 -11.96 -24.66
CA ALA A 577 33.37 -10.72 -25.39
C ALA A 577 34.45 -9.87 -24.69
N GLU A 578 35.30 -9.23 -25.49
CA GLU A 578 36.26 -8.23 -25.05
C GLU A 578 35.76 -6.83 -25.40
N ILE A 579 35.83 -5.89 -24.45
CA ILE A 579 35.62 -4.47 -24.75
C ILE A 579 36.97 -3.92 -25.21
N VAL A 580 37.08 -3.68 -26.52
CA VAL A 580 38.23 -2.98 -27.09
C VAL A 580 37.82 -1.53 -27.32
N ASP A 581 38.49 -0.61 -26.64
CA ASP A 581 38.39 0.82 -26.94
C ASP A 581 39.21 1.12 -28.20
N LEU A 582 38.53 1.24 -29.33
CA LEU A 582 39.08 1.84 -30.53
C LEU A 582 38.38 3.19 -30.72
N THR A 583 39.15 4.28 -30.76
CA THR A 583 38.63 5.53 -31.34
C THR A 583 38.34 5.31 -32.82
N GLU A 584 37.57 6.20 -33.47
CA GLU A 584 37.37 6.13 -34.94
C GLU A 584 38.73 6.07 -35.68
N ASP A 585 39.72 6.82 -35.19
CA ASP A 585 41.09 6.81 -35.70
C ASP A 585 41.80 5.46 -35.47
N ASP A 586 41.59 4.80 -34.33
CA ASP A 586 42.14 3.47 -34.06
C ASP A 586 41.46 2.38 -34.91
N LEU A 587 40.16 2.51 -35.19
CA LEU A 587 39.41 1.64 -36.11
C LEU A 587 39.92 1.79 -37.55
N PHE A 588 40.17 3.02 -38.00
CA PHE A 588 40.80 3.27 -39.30
C PHE A 588 42.22 2.68 -39.36
N ASN A 589 43.03 2.87 -38.33
CA ASN A 589 44.37 2.28 -38.27
C ASN A 589 44.34 0.75 -38.24
N TYR A 590 43.40 0.14 -37.49
CA TYR A 590 43.25 -1.31 -37.42
C TYR A 590 42.77 -1.92 -38.74
N ALA A 591 41.90 -1.22 -39.48
CA ALA A 591 41.45 -1.62 -40.82
C ALA A 591 42.55 -1.47 -41.87
N ILE A 592 43.43 -0.46 -41.75
CA ILE A 592 44.59 -0.26 -42.64
C ILE A 592 45.70 -1.27 -42.37
N MET A 593 45.91 -1.70 -41.11
CA MET A 593 46.94 -2.69 -40.76
C MET A 593 46.56 -4.15 -41.09
N ASN A 594 45.28 -4.45 -41.29
CA ASN A 594 44.77 -5.81 -41.56
C ASN A 594 44.19 -5.98 -42.98
N ALA A 595 44.37 -5.00 -43.87
CA ALA A 595 44.14 -5.11 -45.32
C ALA A 595 45.48 -5.30 -46.05
#